data_AF-A0A1S4B7W4-F1
#
_entry.id   AF-A0A1S4B7W4-F1
#
_cell.length_a   1.000
_cell.length_b   1.000
_cell.length_c   1.000
_cell.angle_alpha   90.00
_cell.angle_beta   90.00
_cell.angle_gamma   90.00
#
_symmetry.space_group_name_H-M   'P 1'
#
loop_
_entity.id
_entity.type
_entity.pdbx_description
1 polymer ?
#
loop_
_entity_poly.entity_id
_entity_poly.type
_entity_poly.pdbx_seq_one_letter_code
_entity_poly.pdbx_strand_id
1 'polypeptide(L)'
;KLLVFFEQLEVDYVLFNEHPADVVSNTTNVADSSNITATIVADDVAKKKFEKDNKTVRGHLLNHMTNTLFDLFINYKSAKVIWDNLEKKYGANDAGKKKYAVGKWIKFQMVDDKPITEQVHEYENLTTDVLNEGVEMCEILQANVLLEKFPPSWSDYRNQLKYKKKNLTLQELISHMRTEEANRLKDEEEE
;
A
#
# COMPACT_ATOMS: atom_id res chain seq x y z
N LYS A 1 8.72 6.13 -1.84
CA LYS A 1 9.52 7.22 -2.46
C LYS A 1 10.81 6.69 -3.09
N LEU A 2 11.66 5.93 -2.39
CA LEU A 2 12.88 5.34 -2.98
C LEU A 2 12.61 4.25 -4.04
N LEU A 3 11.64 3.35 -3.81
CA LEU A 3 11.32 2.30 -4.78
C LEU A 3 10.89 2.87 -6.15
N VAL A 4 9.95 3.83 -6.13
CA VAL A 4 9.49 4.57 -7.33
C VAL A 4 10.65 5.27 -8.05
N PHE A 5 11.62 5.80 -7.31
CA PHE A 5 12.82 6.41 -7.90
C PHE A 5 13.73 5.37 -8.56
N PHE A 6 13.88 4.17 -7.99
CA PHE A 6 14.64 3.08 -8.59
C PHE A 6 13.95 2.49 -9.82
N GLU A 7 12.62 2.41 -9.83
CA GLU A 7 11.83 2.03 -11.01
C GLU A 7 12.03 3.01 -12.16
N GLN A 8 12.01 4.33 -11.89
CA GLN A 8 12.27 5.36 -12.90
C GLN A 8 13.69 5.29 -13.49
N LEU A 9 14.65 4.78 -12.72
CA LEU A 9 16.04 4.60 -13.15
C LEU A 9 16.30 3.21 -13.74
N GLU A 10 15.31 2.32 -13.78
CA GLU A 10 15.43 0.93 -14.25
C GLU A 10 16.53 0.13 -13.51
N VAL A 11 16.68 0.35 -12.20
CA VAL A 11 17.67 -0.31 -11.34
C VAL A 11 17.06 -1.09 -10.17
N ASP A 12 15.73 -1.08 -10.03
CA ASP A 12 14.98 -1.79 -8.99
C ASP A 12 15.21 -3.30 -9.03
N TYR A 13 15.47 -3.87 -10.22
CA TYR A 13 15.79 -5.29 -10.41
C TYR A 13 16.96 -5.79 -9.54
N VAL A 14 17.89 -4.90 -9.14
CA VAL A 14 19.02 -5.20 -8.25
C VAL A 14 18.53 -5.65 -6.87
N LEU A 15 17.39 -5.13 -6.39
CA LEU A 15 16.83 -5.46 -5.08
C LEU A 15 16.20 -6.85 -5.05
N PHE A 16 15.73 -7.35 -6.19
CA PHE A 16 14.93 -8.58 -6.25
C PHE A 16 15.73 -9.76 -6.84
N ASN A 17 16.64 -9.50 -7.77
CA ASN A 17 17.39 -10.54 -8.46
C ASN A 17 18.64 -10.98 -7.68
N GLU A 18 19.06 -12.22 -7.90
CA GLU A 18 20.35 -12.70 -7.37
C GLU A 18 21.53 -12.12 -8.15
N HIS A 19 22.68 -12.06 -7.48
CA HIS A 19 23.89 -11.55 -8.10
C HIS A 19 24.31 -12.48 -9.24
N PRO A 20 24.63 -11.96 -10.45
CA PRO A 20 24.95 -12.81 -11.61
C PRO A 20 26.13 -13.77 -11.41
N ALA A 21 27.04 -13.50 -10.46
CA ALA A 21 28.12 -14.43 -10.12
C ALA A 21 27.65 -15.68 -9.32
N ASP A 22 26.52 -15.59 -8.61
CA ASP A 22 25.98 -16.71 -7.82
C ASP A 22 25.23 -17.71 -8.72
N VAL A 23 24.69 -17.25 -9.85
CA VAL A 23 23.94 -18.07 -10.82
C VAL A 23 24.87 -18.94 -11.69
N VAL A 24 26.08 -18.46 -11.99
CA VAL A 24 27.03 -19.11 -12.93
C VAL A 24 27.69 -20.37 -12.34
N SER A 25 27.60 -20.60 -11.04
CA SER A 25 28.18 -21.78 -10.39
C SER A 25 27.45 -23.11 -10.72
N ASN A 26 26.27 -23.06 -11.35
CA ASN A 26 25.42 -24.24 -11.55
C ASN A 26 25.39 -24.78 -13.00
N THR A 27 26.10 -24.16 -13.95
CA THR A 27 25.98 -24.54 -15.37
C THR A 27 27.33 -24.59 -16.09
N THR A 28 28.28 -25.38 -15.59
CA THR A 28 29.37 -25.88 -16.44
C THR A 28 29.03 -27.27 -16.91
N ASN A 29 28.50 -27.39 -18.14
CA ASN A 29 28.74 -28.53 -19.01
C ASN A 29 28.34 -28.24 -20.48
N VAL A 30 29.36 -28.37 -21.36
CA VAL A 30 29.36 -28.68 -22.81
C VAL A 30 29.38 -27.54 -23.87
N ALA A 31 30.58 -27.41 -24.48
CA ALA A 31 31.01 -27.19 -25.88
C ALA A 31 30.41 -26.06 -26.78
N ASP A 32 31.27 -25.11 -27.22
CA ASP A 32 31.67 -24.83 -28.63
C ASP A 32 32.45 -23.49 -28.77
N SER A 33 33.73 -23.56 -29.17
CA SER A 33 34.76 -22.50 -28.98
C SER A 33 34.57 -21.16 -29.71
N SER A 34 33.63 -21.01 -30.64
CA SER A 34 33.41 -19.75 -31.38
C SER A 34 32.28 -18.89 -30.79
N ASN A 35 31.33 -19.50 -30.08
CA ASN A 35 30.23 -18.80 -29.40
C ASN A 35 30.57 -18.44 -27.94
N ILE A 36 31.63 -19.05 -27.39
CA ILE A 36 32.13 -18.79 -26.03
C ILE A 36 32.54 -17.33 -25.86
N THR A 37 33.23 -16.73 -26.83
CA THR A 37 33.77 -15.37 -26.69
C THR A 37 32.66 -14.32 -26.64
N ALA A 38 31.64 -14.42 -27.50
CA ALA A 38 30.49 -13.51 -27.49
C ALA A 38 29.63 -13.68 -26.23
N THR A 39 29.46 -14.92 -25.76
CA THR A 39 28.69 -15.24 -24.55
C THR A 39 29.40 -14.79 -23.28
N ILE A 40 30.72 -14.99 -23.18
CA ILE A 40 31.54 -14.51 -22.05
C ILE A 40 31.56 -12.98 -22.01
N VAL A 41 31.67 -12.32 -23.16
CA VAL A 41 31.67 -10.84 -23.22
C VAL A 41 30.30 -10.27 -22.84
N ALA A 42 29.20 -10.88 -23.28
CA ALA A 42 27.85 -10.48 -22.86
C ALA A 42 27.61 -10.70 -21.35
N ASP A 43 28.09 -11.81 -20.80
CA ASP A 43 28.03 -12.14 -19.37
C ASP A 43 28.88 -11.17 -18.51
N ASP A 44 30.08 -10.80 -18.97
CA ASP A 44 30.94 -9.81 -18.32
C ASP A 44 30.34 -8.39 -18.35
N VAL A 45 29.71 -8.01 -19.46
CA VAL A 45 28.99 -6.72 -19.58
C VAL A 45 27.79 -6.67 -18.64
N ALA A 46 27.01 -7.76 -18.55
CA ALA A 46 25.88 -7.85 -17.64
C ALA A 46 26.31 -7.80 -16.16
N LYS A 47 27.39 -8.50 -15.80
CA LYS A 47 28.00 -8.45 -14.45
C LYS A 47 28.47 -7.04 -14.09
N LYS A 48 29.17 -6.36 -15.00
CA LYS A 48 29.64 -4.98 -14.79
C LYS A 48 28.48 -3.99 -14.64
N LYS A 49 27.41 -4.16 -15.43
CA LYS A 49 26.19 -3.35 -15.29
C LYS A 49 25.54 -3.59 -13.94
N PHE A 50 25.34 -4.86 -13.55
CA PHE A 50 24.77 -5.20 -12.24
C PHE A 50 25.57 -4.59 -11.10
N GLU A 51 26.90 -4.69 -11.12
CA GLU A 51 27.76 -4.15 -10.06
C GLU A 51 27.69 -2.62 -9.96
N LYS A 52 27.57 -1.94 -11.10
CA LYS A 52 27.37 -0.48 -11.15
C LYS A 52 26.01 -0.08 -10.55
N ASP A 53 24.96 -0.77 -10.95
CA ASP A 53 23.60 -0.48 -10.50
C ASP A 53 23.45 -0.84 -9.01
N ASN A 54 24.05 -1.94 -8.56
CA ASN A 54 24.17 -2.34 -7.16
C ASN A 54 24.84 -1.25 -6.30
N LYS A 55 25.95 -0.68 -6.75
CA LYS A 55 26.61 0.43 -6.03
C LYS A 55 25.73 1.66 -5.94
N THR A 56 25.02 1.99 -7.02
CA THR A 56 24.10 3.14 -7.09
C THR A 56 22.96 2.97 -6.09
N VAL A 57 22.23 1.86 -6.18
CA VAL A 57 21.09 1.55 -5.30
C VAL A 57 21.54 1.48 -3.84
N ARG A 58 22.65 0.79 -3.56
CA ARG A 58 23.23 0.72 -2.21
C ARG A 58 23.57 2.10 -1.66
N GLY A 59 24.20 2.96 -2.47
CA GLY A 59 24.56 4.32 -2.07
C GLY A 59 23.32 5.14 -1.69
N HIS A 60 22.26 5.05 -2.49
CA HIS A 60 20.99 5.69 -2.16
C HIS A 60 20.37 5.13 -0.87
N LEU A 61 20.29 3.80 -0.72
CA LEU A 61 19.76 3.20 0.50
C LEU A 61 20.49 3.74 1.72
N LEU A 62 21.82 3.69 1.73
CA LEU A 62 22.64 4.14 2.85
C LEU A 62 22.48 5.64 3.15
N ASN A 63 22.44 6.50 2.12
CA ASN A 63 22.30 7.94 2.30
C ASN A 63 20.98 8.36 2.95
N HIS A 64 19.93 7.55 2.82
CA HIS A 64 18.61 7.84 3.39
C HIS A 64 18.40 7.21 4.78
N MET A 65 19.43 6.58 5.34
CA MET A 65 19.40 6.01 6.70
C MET A 65 19.87 7.01 7.75
N THR A 66 19.48 6.79 9.00
CA THR A 66 20.10 7.47 10.14
C THR A 66 21.51 6.94 10.38
N ASN A 67 22.38 7.73 11.03
CA ASN A 67 23.78 7.34 11.29
C ASN A 67 23.90 5.95 11.93
N THR A 68 23.07 5.65 12.93
CA THR A 68 23.06 4.33 13.60
C THR A 68 22.74 3.18 12.66
N LEU A 69 21.85 3.39 11.69
CA LEU A 69 21.45 2.37 10.73
C LEU A 69 22.47 2.27 9.58
N PHE A 70 23.06 3.40 9.17
CA PHE A 70 24.17 3.45 8.23
C PHE A 70 25.36 2.61 8.72
N ASP A 71 25.80 2.81 9.96
CA ASP A 71 26.94 2.08 10.54
C ASP A 71 26.73 0.56 10.56
N LEU A 72 25.48 0.12 10.73
CA LEU A 72 25.10 -1.29 10.69
C LEU A 72 25.20 -1.88 9.28
N PHE A 73 24.85 -1.10 8.26
CA PHE A 73 24.71 -1.58 6.88
C PHE A 73 25.87 -1.23 5.94
N ILE A 74 26.78 -0.32 6.33
CA ILE A 74 27.87 0.15 5.47
C ILE A 74 28.78 -0.97 4.96
N ASN A 75 28.97 -2.05 5.73
CA ASN A 75 29.85 -3.16 5.32
C ASN A 75 29.20 -4.14 4.35
N TYR A 76 27.88 -4.09 4.16
CA TYR A 76 27.19 -4.95 3.20
C TYR A 76 27.44 -4.46 1.78
N LYS A 77 27.94 -5.34 0.91
CA LYS A 77 28.23 -4.99 -0.49
C LYS A 77 27.01 -5.10 -1.42
N SER A 78 26.01 -5.88 -1.01
CA SER A 78 24.79 -6.12 -1.79
C SER A 78 23.68 -5.19 -1.32
N ALA A 79 23.13 -4.40 -2.24
CA ALA A 79 21.94 -3.58 -2.02
C ALA A 79 20.73 -4.46 -1.65
N LYS A 80 20.58 -5.61 -2.30
CA LYS A 80 19.55 -6.62 -1.97
C LYS A 80 19.65 -7.08 -0.53
N VAL A 81 20.84 -7.46 -0.06
CA VAL A 81 20.99 -7.92 1.34
C VAL A 81 20.61 -6.82 2.33
N ILE A 82 20.98 -5.56 2.05
CA ILE A 82 20.57 -4.42 2.88
C ILE A 82 19.04 -4.30 2.87
N TRP A 83 18.43 -4.32 1.68
CA TRP A 83 16.98 -4.22 1.49
C TRP A 83 16.22 -5.34 2.21
N ASP A 84 16.60 -6.60 2.03
CA ASP A 84 15.98 -7.77 2.66
C ASP A 84 16.04 -7.68 4.19
N ASN A 85 17.14 -7.20 4.76
CA ASN A 85 17.27 -7.02 6.21
C ASN A 85 16.38 -5.89 6.74
N LEU A 86 16.26 -4.80 5.98
CA LEU A 86 15.35 -3.70 6.33
C LEU A 86 13.90 -4.16 6.25
N GLU A 87 13.52 -4.87 5.19
CA GLU A 87 12.18 -5.42 5.01
C GLU A 87 11.85 -6.45 6.09
N LYS A 88 12.78 -7.34 6.43
CA LYS A 88 12.58 -8.31 7.52
C LYS A 88 12.35 -7.62 8.88
N LYS A 89 13.09 -6.55 9.17
CA LYS A 89 13.03 -5.86 10.47
C LYS A 89 11.91 -4.83 10.57
N TYR A 90 11.60 -4.15 9.48
CA TYR A 90 10.67 -3.01 9.44
C TYR A 90 9.51 -3.20 8.47
N GLY A 91 9.55 -4.18 7.57
CA GLY A 91 8.42 -4.54 6.71
C GLY A 91 7.25 -5.15 7.50
N ALA A 92 7.50 -5.76 8.66
CA ALA A 92 6.44 -6.22 9.57
C ALA A 92 5.55 -5.07 10.11
N ASN A 93 6.05 -3.83 10.13
CA ASN A 93 5.27 -2.65 10.52
C ASN A 93 4.13 -2.36 9.53
N ASP A 94 4.21 -2.86 8.29
CA ASP A 94 3.13 -2.77 7.30
C ASP A 94 1.88 -3.52 7.76
N ALA A 95 2.03 -4.75 8.27
CA ALA A 95 0.91 -5.52 8.82
C ALA A 95 0.30 -4.86 10.07
N GLY A 96 1.12 -4.23 10.91
CA GLY A 96 0.67 -3.48 12.08
C GLY A 96 -0.14 -2.23 11.71
N LYS A 97 0.34 -1.45 10.73
CA LYS A 97 -0.34 -0.26 10.21
C LYS A 97 -1.64 -0.61 9.51
N LYS A 98 -1.63 -1.63 8.64
CA LYS A 98 -2.85 -2.20 8.02
C LYS A 98 -3.89 -2.56 9.07
N LYS A 99 -3.50 -3.35 10.09
CA LYS A 99 -4.40 -3.75 11.18
C LYS A 99 -4.92 -2.55 11.98
N TYR A 100 -4.08 -1.55 12.21
CA TYR A 100 -4.48 -0.33 12.92
C TYR A 100 -5.48 0.50 12.11
N ALA A 101 -5.21 0.76 10.82
CA ALA A 101 -6.09 1.49 9.93
C ALA A 101 -7.45 0.80 9.81
N VAL A 102 -7.46 -0.50 9.53
CA VAL A 102 -8.68 -1.32 9.47
C VAL A 102 -9.41 -1.29 10.82
N GLY A 103 -8.68 -1.40 11.93
CA GLY A 103 -9.25 -1.32 13.27
C GLY A 103 -9.93 0.02 13.56
N LYS A 104 -9.32 1.14 13.12
CA LYS A 104 -9.89 2.49 13.26
C LYS A 104 -11.17 2.63 12.43
N TRP A 105 -11.14 2.19 11.17
CA TRP A 105 -12.28 2.20 10.27
C TRP A 105 -13.45 1.34 10.78
N ILE A 106 -13.19 0.11 11.24
CA ILE A 106 -14.23 -0.77 11.80
C ILE A 106 -14.81 -0.21 13.10
N LYS A 107 -14.01 0.46 13.93
CA LYS A 107 -14.46 1.01 15.22
C LYS A 107 -15.18 2.35 15.12
N PHE A 108 -15.07 3.05 13.98
CA PHE A 108 -15.81 4.29 13.75
C PHE A 108 -17.31 4.06 13.95
N GLN A 109 -17.98 5.03 14.55
CA GLN A 109 -19.41 4.98 14.84
C GLN A 109 -19.96 6.40 14.79
N MET A 110 -21.07 6.61 14.10
CA MET A 110 -21.71 7.93 14.10
C MET A 110 -22.50 8.15 15.39
N VAL A 111 -22.60 9.42 15.76
CA VAL A 111 -23.29 9.93 16.93
C VAL A 111 -24.37 10.93 16.51
N ASP A 112 -25.41 11.05 17.32
CA ASP A 112 -26.59 11.88 17.01
C ASP A 112 -26.31 13.40 17.14
N ASP A 113 -25.29 13.78 17.90
CA ASP A 113 -24.97 15.18 18.24
C ASP A 113 -24.10 15.90 17.18
N LYS A 114 -23.84 15.25 16.05
CA LYS A 114 -23.02 15.81 14.96
C LYS A 114 -23.71 15.71 13.62
N PRO A 115 -23.49 16.67 12.70
CA PRO A 115 -23.97 16.57 11.34
C PRO A 115 -23.51 15.27 10.67
N ILE A 116 -24.43 14.58 9.99
CA ILE A 116 -24.14 13.39 9.19
C ILE A 116 -23.11 13.72 8.12
N THR A 117 -23.21 14.88 7.47
CA THR A 117 -22.24 15.27 6.43
C THR A 117 -20.80 15.33 6.95
N GLU A 118 -20.57 15.85 8.17
CA GLU A 118 -19.23 15.88 8.79
C GLU A 118 -18.73 14.46 9.07
N GLN A 119 -19.59 13.62 9.64
CA GLN A 119 -19.25 12.24 10.01
C GLN A 119 -19.02 11.35 8.79
N VAL A 120 -19.72 11.59 7.68
CA VAL A 120 -19.46 10.93 6.39
C VAL A 120 -18.06 11.25 5.88
N HIS A 121 -17.62 12.51 5.98
CA HIS A 121 -16.26 12.87 5.56
C HIS A 121 -15.19 12.22 6.44
N GLU A 122 -15.43 12.09 7.76
CA GLU A 122 -14.55 11.31 8.63
C GLU A 122 -14.46 9.84 8.17
N TYR A 123 -15.60 9.23 7.82
CA TYR A 123 -15.65 7.88 7.30
C TYR A 123 -14.92 7.71 5.96
N GLU A 124 -15.09 8.66 5.02
CA GLU A 124 -14.37 8.68 3.73
C GLU A 124 -12.86 8.72 3.96
N ASN A 125 -12.39 9.58 4.87
CA ASN A 125 -10.97 9.68 5.23
C ASN A 125 -10.42 8.35 5.79
N LEU A 126 -11.16 7.71 6.70
CA LEU A 126 -10.77 6.41 7.23
C LEU A 126 -10.73 5.32 6.16
N THR A 127 -11.67 5.36 5.21
CA THR A 127 -11.70 4.44 4.07
C THR A 127 -10.46 4.65 3.19
N THR A 128 -10.12 5.90 2.89
CA THR A 128 -8.90 6.26 2.15
C THR A 128 -7.63 5.84 2.89
N ASP A 129 -7.55 6.00 4.21
CA ASP A 129 -6.43 5.53 5.02
C ASP A 129 -6.23 4.01 4.88
N VAL A 130 -7.31 3.23 4.93
CA VAL A 130 -7.25 1.77 4.75
C VAL A 130 -6.76 1.38 3.35
N LEU A 131 -7.26 2.07 2.31
CA LEU A 131 -6.83 1.83 0.93
C LEU A 131 -5.36 2.23 0.70
N ASN A 132 -4.90 3.32 1.31
CA ASN A 132 -3.51 3.79 1.21
C ASN A 132 -2.52 2.84 1.88
N GLU A 133 -2.95 2.11 2.91
CA GLU A 133 -2.18 1.01 3.51
C GLU A 133 -2.23 -0.26 2.65
N GLY A 134 -2.83 -0.25 1.44
CA GLY A 134 -2.84 -1.36 0.50
C GLY A 134 -3.83 -2.48 0.85
N VAL A 135 -4.88 -2.18 1.62
CA VAL A 135 -5.97 -3.12 1.88
C VAL A 135 -7.04 -2.95 0.82
N GLU A 136 -7.20 -3.95 -0.04
CA GLU A 136 -8.25 -3.96 -1.07
C GLU A 136 -9.63 -4.24 -0.46
N MET A 137 -10.60 -3.37 -0.75
CA MET A 137 -11.98 -3.53 -0.29
C MET A 137 -12.95 -3.13 -1.40
N CYS A 138 -13.97 -3.97 -1.66
CA CYS A 138 -14.98 -3.63 -2.64
C CYS A 138 -15.90 -2.50 -2.12
N GLU A 139 -16.40 -1.68 -3.04
CA GLU A 139 -17.24 -0.52 -2.73
C GLU A 139 -18.54 -0.92 -2.00
N ILE A 140 -19.09 -2.09 -2.31
CA ILE A 140 -20.29 -2.63 -1.66
C ILE A 140 -20.02 -2.88 -0.17
N LEU A 141 -18.83 -3.37 0.20
CA LEU A 141 -18.47 -3.55 1.62
C LEU A 141 -18.35 -2.20 2.32
N GLN A 142 -17.75 -1.21 1.66
CA GLN A 142 -17.62 0.15 2.20
C GLN A 142 -19.00 0.77 2.46
N ALA A 143 -19.95 0.62 1.54
CA ALA A 143 -21.32 1.09 1.72
C ALA A 143 -22.04 0.36 2.86
N ASN A 144 -21.94 -0.97 2.92
CA ASN A 144 -22.60 -1.75 3.97
C ASN A 144 -22.02 -1.46 5.36
N VAL A 145 -20.72 -1.27 5.49
CA VAL A 145 -20.13 -0.86 6.77
C VAL A 145 -20.65 0.51 7.18
N LEU A 146 -20.65 1.50 6.29
CA LEU A 146 -21.23 2.83 6.56
C LEU A 146 -22.70 2.74 6.97
N LEU A 147 -23.49 1.88 6.32
CA LEU A 147 -24.89 1.63 6.66
C LEU A 147 -25.05 1.11 8.10
N GLU A 148 -24.10 0.30 8.59
CA GLU A 148 -24.08 -0.13 9.99
C GLU A 148 -23.64 0.98 10.96
N LYS A 149 -23.03 2.07 10.46
CA LYS A 149 -22.49 3.17 11.29
C LYS A 149 -23.48 4.28 11.61
N PHE A 150 -24.68 4.27 11.03
CA PHE A 150 -25.69 5.30 11.28
C PHE A 150 -25.94 5.48 12.77
N PRO A 151 -26.21 6.72 13.20
CA PRO A 151 -26.47 6.99 14.60
C PRO A 151 -27.88 6.51 14.99
N PRO A 152 -28.16 6.30 16.29
CA PRO A 152 -29.44 5.76 16.77
C PRO A 152 -30.68 6.48 16.25
N SER A 153 -30.69 7.83 16.17
CA SER A 153 -31.84 8.61 15.68
C SER A 153 -32.16 8.38 14.19
N TRP A 154 -31.30 7.66 13.46
CA TRP A 154 -31.49 7.30 12.07
C TRP A 154 -31.81 5.82 11.85
N SER A 155 -32.15 5.08 12.91
CA SER A 155 -32.41 3.63 12.86
C SER A 155 -33.47 3.24 11.81
N ASP A 156 -34.55 4.02 11.73
CA ASP A 156 -35.68 3.72 10.84
C ASP A 156 -35.29 3.90 9.38
N TYR A 157 -34.60 5.01 9.06
CA TYR A 157 -34.07 5.26 7.72
C TYR A 157 -33.04 4.19 7.31
N ARG A 158 -32.12 3.85 8.22
CA ARG A 158 -31.17 2.74 8.01
C ARG A 158 -31.90 1.43 7.70
N ASN A 159 -32.94 1.10 8.44
CA ASN A 159 -33.71 -0.12 8.21
C ASN A 159 -34.41 -0.09 6.83
N GLN A 160 -34.98 1.03 6.42
CA GLN A 160 -35.54 1.19 5.08
C GLN A 160 -34.51 0.93 3.98
N LEU A 161 -33.28 1.43 4.14
CA LEU A 161 -32.19 1.16 3.21
C LEU A 161 -31.79 -0.31 3.17
N LYS A 162 -31.80 -1.03 4.30
CA LYS A 162 -31.49 -2.48 4.36
C LYS A 162 -32.46 -3.35 3.58
N TYR A 163 -33.72 -2.95 3.49
CA TYR A 163 -34.75 -3.71 2.76
C TYR A 163 -34.74 -3.44 1.25
N LYS A 164 -33.97 -2.46 0.76
CA LYS A 164 -33.82 -2.24 -0.68
C LYS A 164 -33.08 -3.43 -1.31
N LYS A 165 -33.66 -4.00 -2.38
CA LYS A 165 -33.08 -5.15 -3.11
C LYS A 165 -31.80 -4.82 -3.89
N LYS A 166 -31.49 -3.53 -4.08
CA LYS A 166 -30.31 -3.06 -4.84
C LYS A 166 -29.17 -2.79 -3.86
N ASN A 167 -27.99 -3.37 -4.14
CA ASN A 167 -26.75 -2.98 -3.47
C ASN A 167 -26.42 -1.52 -3.83
N LEU A 168 -26.21 -0.70 -2.81
CA LEU A 168 -25.79 0.68 -2.98
C LEU A 168 -24.26 0.74 -3.08
N THR A 169 -23.77 1.61 -3.96
CA THR A 169 -22.37 2.05 -3.92
C THR A 169 -22.16 3.00 -2.73
N LEU A 170 -20.89 3.25 -2.37
CA LEU A 170 -20.58 4.16 -1.26
C LEU A 170 -21.11 5.56 -1.57
N GLN A 171 -20.90 6.05 -2.79
CA GLN A 171 -21.35 7.37 -3.22
C GLN A 171 -22.89 7.47 -3.33
N GLU A 172 -23.57 6.42 -3.77
CA GLU A 172 -25.04 6.37 -3.77
C GLU A 172 -25.58 6.47 -2.33
N LEU A 173 -25.00 5.73 -1.38
CA LEU A 173 -25.40 5.80 0.02
C LEU A 173 -25.15 7.19 0.63
N ILE A 174 -23.98 7.79 0.37
CA ILE A 174 -23.63 9.14 0.84
C ILE A 174 -24.63 10.18 0.30
N SER A 175 -25.02 10.07 -0.97
CA SER A 175 -26.03 10.94 -1.58
C SER A 175 -27.39 10.83 -0.88
N HIS A 176 -27.82 9.60 -0.57
CA HIS A 176 -29.03 9.35 0.22
C HIS A 176 -28.94 9.98 1.62
N MET A 177 -27.81 9.83 2.31
CA MET A 177 -27.58 10.39 3.64
C MET A 177 -27.68 11.91 3.66
N ARG A 178 -27.03 12.60 2.70
CA ARG A 178 -27.09 14.08 2.59
C ARG A 178 -28.51 14.58 2.31
N THR A 179 -29.26 13.87 1.47
CA THR A 179 -30.64 14.24 1.14
C THR A 179 -31.55 14.09 2.35
N GLU A 180 -31.43 12.99 3.08
CA GLU A 180 -32.22 12.74 4.29
C GLU A 180 -31.88 13.74 5.40
N GLU A 181 -30.61 14.11 5.57
CA GLU A 181 -30.19 15.11 6.56
C GLU A 181 -30.85 16.47 6.26
N ALA A 182 -30.83 16.88 4.99
CA ALA A 182 -31.46 18.12 4.56
C ALA A 182 -32.99 18.10 4.69
N ASN A 183 -33.63 16.92 4.65
CA ASN A 183 -35.07 16.81 4.90
C ASN A 183 -35.40 16.97 6.38
N ARG A 184 -34.66 16.28 7.25
CA ARG A 184 -34.85 16.35 8.72
C ARG A 184 -34.66 17.77 9.25
N LEU A 185 -33.65 18.49 8.74
CA LEU A 185 -33.42 19.89 9.12
C LEU A 185 -34.58 20.82 8.72
N LYS A 186 -35.28 20.55 7.61
CA LYS A 186 -36.46 21.34 7.21
C LYS A 186 -37.66 21.04 8.10
N ASP A 187 -37.86 19.76 8.43
CA ASP A 187 -38.96 19.36 9.31
C ASP A 187 -38.79 20.01 10.71
N GLU A 188 -37.55 20.16 11.20
CA GLU A 188 -37.23 20.89 12.45
C GLU A 188 -37.45 22.41 12.36
N GLU A 189 -37.32 23.03 11.18
CA GLU A 189 -37.58 24.46 10.97
C GLU A 189 -39.09 24.78 10.84
N GLU A 190 -39.92 23.78 10.53
CA GLU A 190 -41.37 23.91 10.34
C GLU A 190 -42.20 23.63 11.61
N GLU A 191 -41.60 23.05 12.67
CA GLU A 191 -42.20 22.81 14.00
C GLU A 191 -42.04 23.99 14.98
#